data_AF-A0A838W854-F1
#
_entry.id   AF-A0A838W854-F1
#
_cell.length_a   1.000
_cell.length_b   1.000
_cell.length_c   1.000
_cell.angle_alpha   90.00
_cell.angle_beta   90.00
_cell.angle_gamma   90.00
#
_symmetry.space_group_name_H-M   'P 1'
#
loop_
_entity.id
_entity.type
_entity.pdbx_description
1 polymer ?
#
loop_
_entity_poly.entity_id
_entity_poly.type
_entity_poly.pdbx_seq_one_letter_code
_entity_poly.pdbx_strand_id
1 'polypeptide(L)'
;MSIQTEADRRKLSAEWARLGGGFTVEPGPLPVDIEDLLVRSVRQAPADHRLFFVAATWLGVHHQLVDMRRLGRMLADQDGMDSAVAGALLSVANEIAGAKRLETAMRHCRPLAEPRVLFERTASHPVLGAFAREHALPLFVRWGLWHDEISLKLGAVRPIRWILLHCPELRLRALLGAGLESEIAEALREAPRTVAELARISGASYAATHEACSRLIARGLVEASSTESHSGLALSEPFAAWFNAFPDVVRSVQRTAA
;
A
#
# COMPACT_ATOMS: atom_id res chain seq x y z
N MET A 1 -2.56 25.57 11.76
CA MET A 1 -2.30 24.12 11.61
C MET A 1 -2.79 23.45 12.89
N SER A 2 -3.79 22.56 12.81
CA SER A 2 -4.40 21.96 14.02
C SER A 2 -3.42 20.96 14.66
N ILE A 3 -3.41 20.83 15.99
CA ILE A 3 -2.59 19.83 16.71
C ILE A 3 -2.87 18.42 16.19
N GLN A 4 -4.11 18.16 15.76
CA GLN A 4 -4.54 16.86 15.21
C GLN A 4 -3.82 16.51 13.90
N THR A 5 -3.63 17.49 13.00
CA THR A 5 -2.93 17.28 11.71
C THR A 5 -1.45 16.94 11.88
N GLU A 6 -0.81 17.41 12.96
CA GLU A 6 0.59 17.08 13.21
C GLU A 6 0.80 15.67 13.77
N ALA A 7 -0.09 15.24 14.68
CA ALA A 7 -0.10 13.87 15.18
C ALA A 7 -0.35 12.85 14.06
N ASP A 8 -1.31 13.14 13.17
CA ASP A 8 -1.61 12.29 12.01
C ASP A 8 -0.43 12.17 11.05
N ARG A 9 0.25 13.29 10.76
CA ARG A 9 1.46 13.30 9.92
C ARG A 9 2.61 12.49 10.54
N ARG A 10 2.80 12.59 11.87
CA ARG A 10 3.81 11.80 12.58
C ARG A 10 3.48 10.31 12.52
N LYS A 11 2.21 9.93 12.68
CA LYS A 11 1.75 8.55 12.54
C LYS A 11 2.01 8.01 11.14
N LEU A 12 1.64 8.75 10.09
CA LEU A 12 1.92 8.37 8.70
C LEU A 12 3.42 8.19 8.43
N SER A 13 4.25 9.12 8.93
CA SER A 13 5.70 9.02 8.80
C SER A 13 6.25 7.76 9.44
N ALA A 14 5.70 7.35 10.60
CA ALA A 14 6.10 6.14 11.31
C ALA A 14 5.65 4.85 10.57
N GLU A 15 4.44 4.84 10.03
CA GLU A 15 3.93 3.73 9.20
C GLU A 15 4.73 3.58 7.90
N TRP A 16 5.08 4.70 7.24
CA TRP A 16 5.98 4.66 6.09
C TRP A 16 7.40 4.24 6.47
N ALA A 17 7.94 4.71 7.60
CA ALA A 17 9.24 4.26 8.10
C ALA A 17 9.27 2.74 8.33
N ARG A 18 8.17 2.17 8.85
CA ARG A 18 7.99 0.72 8.99
C ARG A 18 8.08 0.02 7.64
N LEU A 19 7.41 0.54 6.62
CA LEU A 19 7.46 0.00 5.25
C LEU A 19 8.77 0.30 4.51
N GLY A 20 9.77 0.93 5.14
CA GLY A 20 11.05 1.24 4.53
C GLY A 20 11.06 2.53 3.70
N GLY A 21 10.07 3.40 3.88
CA GLY A 21 10.13 4.80 3.46
C GLY A 21 11.11 5.58 4.32
N GLY A 22 11.88 6.46 3.71
CA GLY A 22 12.96 7.21 4.36
C GLY A 22 12.41 8.37 5.14
N PHE A 23 11.82 8.11 6.31
CA PHE A 23 11.45 9.09 7.32
C PHE A 23 12.34 8.96 8.55
N THR A 24 12.76 10.08 9.13
CA THR A 24 13.63 10.11 10.31
C THR A 24 12.80 10.05 11.58
N VAL A 25 12.01 8.98 11.72
CA VAL A 25 11.15 8.72 12.87
C VAL A 25 11.24 7.25 13.25
N GLU A 26 10.87 6.92 14.48
CA GLU A 26 10.76 5.53 14.91
C GLU A 26 9.66 4.81 14.11
N PRO A 27 9.93 3.61 13.55
CA PRO A 27 8.93 2.84 12.83
C PRO A 27 7.70 2.50 13.67
N GLY A 28 6.51 2.70 13.11
CA GLY A 28 5.23 2.39 13.76
C GLY A 28 5.02 0.89 13.99
N PRO A 29 3.95 0.48 14.70
CA PRO A 29 3.64 -0.91 14.95
C PRO A 29 3.22 -1.67 13.68
N LEU A 30 3.17 -3.00 13.80
CA LEU A 30 2.62 -3.92 12.79
C LEU A 30 1.22 -4.41 13.19
N PRO A 31 0.39 -4.87 12.23
CA PRO A 31 0.59 -4.79 10.78
C PRO A 31 0.29 -3.39 10.21
N VAL A 32 0.85 -3.06 9.05
CA VAL A 32 0.52 -1.84 8.30
C VAL A 32 -0.35 -2.19 7.10
N ASP A 33 -1.57 -1.68 7.07
CA ASP A 33 -2.44 -1.74 5.89
C ASP A 33 -1.92 -0.76 4.84
N ILE A 34 -1.30 -1.27 3.77
CA ILE A 34 -0.64 -0.42 2.76
C ILE A 34 -1.65 0.39 1.96
N GLU A 35 -2.81 -0.19 1.61
CA GLU A 35 -3.80 0.52 0.81
C GLU A 35 -4.47 1.64 1.64
N ASP A 36 -4.77 1.39 2.92
CA ASP A 36 -5.24 2.44 3.84
C ASP A 36 -4.19 3.53 4.05
N LEU A 37 -2.93 3.14 4.23
CA LEU A 37 -1.83 4.09 4.37
C LEU A 37 -1.71 5.00 3.14
N LEU A 38 -1.84 4.44 1.93
CA LEU A 38 -1.84 5.23 0.69
C LEU A 38 -3.01 6.22 0.64
N VAL A 39 -4.23 5.78 0.96
CA VAL A 39 -5.40 6.65 0.98
C VAL A 39 -5.25 7.77 2.02
N ARG A 40 -4.78 7.46 3.23
CA ARG A 40 -4.52 8.48 4.26
C ARG A 40 -3.38 9.43 3.87
N SER A 41 -2.38 8.93 3.14
CA SER A 41 -1.27 9.75 2.66
C SER A 41 -1.70 10.75 1.60
N VAL A 42 -2.64 10.37 0.72
CA VAL A 42 -3.23 11.27 -0.28
C VAL A 42 -3.84 12.51 0.38
N ARG A 43 -4.59 12.34 1.46
CA ARG A 43 -5.24 13.45 2.19
C ARG A 43 -4.24 14.44 2.79
N GLN A 44 -3.08 13.94 3.23
CA GLN A 44 -2.04 14.73 3.88
C GLN A 44 -0.96 15.24 2.93
N ALA A 45 -0.88 14.70 1.72
CA ALA A 45 0.13 15.05 0.73
C ALA A 45 0.17 16.54 0.36
N PRO A 46 -0.95 17.28 0.21
CA PRO A 46 -0.90 18.73 -0.05
C PRO A 46 -0.13 19.51 1.03
N ALA A 47 -0.16 19.06 2.27
CA ALA A 47 0.56 19.67 3.39
C ALA A 47 2.00 19.13 3.57
N ASP A 48 2.33 17.99 2.94
CA ASP A 48 3.63 17.32 3.07
C ASP A 48 4.17 16.80 1.73
N HIS A 49 5.00 17.63 1.10
CA HIS A 49 5.71 17.33 -0.14
C HIS A 49 6.57 16.05 -0.03
N ARG A 50 7.22 15.80 1.11
CA ARG A 50 8.07 14.62 1.30
C ARG A 50 7.20 13.37 1.33
N LEU A 51 6.06 13.42 2.01
CA LEU A 51 5.09 12.33 2.06
C LEU A 51 4.61 11.94 0.65
N PHE A 52 4.19 12.91 -0.15
CA PHE A 52 3.74 12.66 -1.52
C PHE A 52 4.78 11.88 -2.34
N PHE A 53 6.01 12.39 -2.40
CA PHE A 53 7.04 11.79 -3.25
C PHE A 53 7.63 10.49 -2.68
N VAL A 54 7.75 10.34 -1.37
CA VAL A 54 8.17 9.06 -0.78
C VAL A 54 7.10 7.99 -1.00
N ALA A 55 5.82 8.31 -0.80
CA ALA A 55 4.72 7.38 -1.04
C ALA A 55 4.64 6.97 -2.53
N ALA A 56 4.73 7.94 -3.46
CA ALA A 56 4.74 7.67 -4.88
C ALA A 56 5.94 6.81 -5.29
N THR A 57 7.14 7.13 -4.77
CA THR A 57 8.35 6.36 -5.06
C THR A 57 8.26 4.95 -4.51
N TRP A 58 7.83 4.79 -3.26
CA TRP A 58 7.65 3.48 -2.64
C TRP A 58 6.66 2.63 -3.43
N LEU A 59 5.53 3.22 -3.80
CA LEU A 59 4.52 2.55 -4.61
C LEU A 59 5.07 2.14 -5.97
N GLY A 60 5.81 3.02 -6.65
CA GLY A 60 6.43 2.71 -7.94
C GLY A 60 7.37 1.50 -7.86
N VAL A 61 8.22 1.46 -6.84
CA VAL A 61 9.19 0.37 -6.63
C VAL A 61 8.52 -0.93 -6.16
N HIS A 62 7.56 -0.86 -5.24
CA HIS A 62 7.01 -2.01 -4.51
C HIS A 62 5.53 -2.29 -4.82
N HIS A 63 5.00 -1.81 -5.96
CA HIS A 63 3.59 -1.96 -6.34
C HIS A 63 3.08 -3.41 -6.31
N GLN A 64 3.96 -4.40 -6.45
CA GLN A 64 3.60 -5.83 -6.39
C GLN A 64 3.09 -6.28 -5.01
N LEU A 65 3.37 -5.51 -3.96
CA LEU A 65 2.91 -5.75 -2.59
C LEU A 65 1.55 -5.11 -2.28
N VAL A 66 0.95 -4.40 -3.25
CA VAL A 66 -0.26 -3.61 -3.05
C VAL A 66 -1.41 -4.22 -3.85
N ASP A 67 -2.55 -4.44 -3.20
CA ASP A 67 -3.77 -4.86 -3.90
C ASP A 67 -4.33 -3.66 -4.68
N MET A 68 -3.99 -3.57 -5.98
CA MET A 68 -4.47 -2.49 -6.85
C MET A 68 -6.00 -2.43 -6.95
N ARG A 69 -6.70 -3.55 -6.81
CA ARG A 69 -8.16 -3.59 -6.89
C ARG A 69 -8.78 -3.08 -5.58
N ARG A 70 -8.23 -3.48 -4.43
CA ARG A 70 -8.66 -2.94 -3.13
C ARG A 70 -8.36 -1.44 -3.05
N LEU A 71 -7.15 -1.02 -3.42
CA LEU A 71 -6.78 0.39 -3.50
C LEU A 71 -7.72 1.17 -4.40
N GLY A 72 -8.02 0.67 -5.61
CA GLY A 72 -8.96 1.30 -6.53
C GLY A 72 -10.35 1.52 -5.92
N ARG A 73 -10.89 0.53 -5.19
CA ARG A 73 -12.17 0.69 -4.47
C ARG A 73 -12.09 1.78 -3.39
N MET A 74 -11.04 1.78 -2.58
CA MET A 74 -10.87 2.78 -1.52
C MET A 74 -10.69 4.20 -2.09
N LEU A 75 -10.06 4.32 -3.25
CA LEU A 75 -9.90 5.58 -3.97
C LEU A 75 -11.19 6.05 -4.66
N ALA A 76 -12.09 5.14 -5.02
CA ALA A 76 -13.39 5.48 -5.62
C ALA A 76 -14.28 6.29 -4.66
N ASP A 77 -14.07 6.13 -3.35
CA ASP A 77 -14.76 6.86 -2.29
C ASP A 77 -14.13 8.25 -2.01
N GLN A 78 -13.02 8.59 -2.66
CA GLN A 78 -12.39 9.91 -2.54
C GLN A 78 -12.94 10.87 -3.60
N ASP A 79 -13.13 12.13 -3.22
CA ASP A 79 -13.60 13.20 -4.09
C ASP A 79 -12.68 14.42 -4.05
N GLY A 80 -13.01 15.43 -4.87
CA GLY A 80 -12.32 16.72 -4.89
C GLY A 80 -10.79 16.62 -4.97
N MET A 81 -10.12 17.28 -4.02
CA MET A 81 -8.65 17.36 -3.97
C MET A 81 -8.03 15.97 -3.75
N ASP A 82 -8.60 15.16 -2.87
CA ASP A 82 -8.04 13.85 -2.53
C ASP A 82 -8.03 12.93 -3.75
N SER A 83 -9.13 12.91 -4.53
CA SER A 83 -9.20 12.12 -5.76
C SER A 83 -8.14 12.54 -6.79
N ALA A 84 -7.94 13.85 -6.98
CA ALA A 84 -6.95 14.38 -7.90
C ALA A 84 -5.52 14.10 -7.45
N VAL A 85 -5.24 14.27 -6.16
CA VAL A 85 -3.93 13.97 -5.55
C VAL A 85 -3.61 12.48 -5.65
N ALA A 86 -4.59 11.61 -5.44
CA ALA A 86 -4.42 10.17 -5.65
C ALA A 86 -4.05 9.86 -7.11
N GLY A 87 -4.77 10.46 -8.06
CA GLY A 87 -4.46 10.31 -9.49
C GLY A 87 -3.04 10.77 -9.83
N ALA A 88 -2.60 11.92 -9.31
CA ALA A 88 -1.25 12.43 -9.51
C ALA A 88 -0.19 11.54 -8.85
N LEU A 89 -0.40 11.10 -7.61
CA LEU A 89 0.51 10.20 -6.89
C LEU A 89 0.70 8.88 -7.66
N LEU A 90 -0.39 8.26 -8.10
CA LEU A 90 -0.35 7.04 -8.91
C LEU A 90 0.34 7.28 -10.26
N SER A 91 0.14 8.46 -10.86
CA SER A 91 0.81 8.80 -12.11
C SER A 91 2.33 8.89 -11.92
N VAL A 92 2.79 9.57 -10.86
CA VAL A 92 4.22 9.64 -10.52
C VAL A 92 4.79 8.26 -10.21
N ALA A 93 4.05 7.43 -9.46
CA ALA A 93 4.47 6.06 -9.18
C ALA A 93 4.57 5.21 -10.46
N ASN A 94 3.69 5.43 -11.43
CA ASN A 94 3.66 4.70 -12.70
C ASN A 94 4.85 5.05 -13.61
N GLU A 95 5.46 6.24 -13.46
CA GLU A 95 6.73 6.57 -14.13
C GLU A 95 7.87 5.62 -13.70
N ILE A 96 7.85 5.11 -12.46
CA ILE A 96 8.82 4.11 -11.98
C ILE A 96 8.39 2.68 -12.34
N ALA A 97 7.12 2.34 -12.06
CA ALA A 97 6.62 0.96 -12.19
C ALA A 97 6.60 0.45 -13.64
N GLY A 98 6.66 1.36 -14.62
CA GLY A 98 6.48 1.08 -16.03
C GLY A 98 5.01 1.12 -16.44
N ALA A 99 4.79 1.40 -17.73
CA ALA A 99 3.46 1.69 -18.26
C ALA A 99 2.43 0.60 -17.92
N LYS A 100 1.30 1.04 -17.36
CA LYS A 100 0.03 0.32 -17.14
C LYS A 100 -0.14 -0.48 -15.86
N ARG A 101 0.85 -0.53 -14.95
CA ARG A 101 0.71 -1.30 -13.69
C ARG A 101 -0.31 -0.69 -12.73
N LEU A 102 -0.42 0.64 -12.71
CA LEU A 102 -1.27 1.36 -11.77
C LEU A 102 -2.57 1.91 -12.40
N GLU A 103 -2.75 1.72 -13.72
CA GLU A 103 -3.90 2.25 -14.46
C GLU A 103 -5.24 1.78 -13.92
N THR A 104 -5.32 0.54 -13.41
CA THR A 104 -6.56 0.01 -12.83
C THR A 104 -7.00 0.81 -11.60
N ALA A 105 -6.07 1.16 -10.71
CA ALA A 105 -6.38 2.02 -9.57
C ALA A 105 -6.67 3.47 -10.03
N MET A 106 -5.89 4.00 -10.98
CA MET A 106 -6.06 5.36 -11.50
C MET A 106 -7.43 5.63 -12.12
N ARG A 107 -8.09 4.61 -12.70
CA ARG A 107 -9.44 4.74 -13.27
C ARG A 107 -10.51 5.14 -12.24
N HIS A 108 -10.24 4.97 -10.95
CA HIS A 108 -11.14 5.38 -9.88
C HIS A 108 -10.92 6.84 -9.43
N CYS A 109 -9.81 7.47 -9.83
CA CYS A 109 -9.49 8.85 -9.49
C CYS A 109 -10.15 9.84 -10.47
N ARG A 110 -10.43 11.05 -9.99
CA ARG A 110 -11.04 12.12 -10.79
C ARG A 110 -10.21 13.39 -10.73
N PRO A 111 -10.05 14.11 -11.85
CA PRO A 111 -9.39 15.41 -11.86
C PRO A 111 -10.24 16.48 -11.18
N LEU A 112 -9.60 17.57 -10.74
CA LEU A 112 -10.31 18.77 -10.31
C LEU A 112 -10.95 19.50 -11.49
N ALA A 113 -12.18 19.97 -11.30
CA ALA A 113 -12.86 20.85 -12.26
C ALA A 113 -12.18 22.22 -12.38
N GLU A 114 -11.71 22.76 -11.25
CA GLU A 114 -10.97 24.02 -11.17
C GLU A 114 -9.51 23.73 -10.79
N PRO A 115 -8.56 23.91 -11.73
CA PRO A 115 -7.16 23.64 -11.47
C PRO A 115 -6.57 24.51 -10.35
N ARG A 116 -5.69 23.92 -9.54
CA ARG A 116 -5.04 24.61 -8.41
C ARG A 116 -3.67 24.03 -8.11
N VAL A 117 -2.90 24.77 -7.31
CA VAL A 117 -1.58 24.35 -6.82
C VAL A 117 -1.70 23.10 -5.95
N LEU A 118 -0.84 22.11 -6.18
CA LEU A 118 -0.85 20.84 -5.43
C LEU A 118 -0.51 21.02 -3.95
N PHE A 119 0.55 21.76 -3.63
CA PHE A 119 1.06 21.88 -2.27
C PHE A 119 0.66 23.21 -1.61
N GLU A 120 0.22 23.13 -0.36
CA GLU A 120 -0.27 24.27 0.43
C GLU A 120 0.79 25.36 0.60
N ARG A 121 2.05 24.97 0.83
CA ARG A 121 3.17 25.93 0.96
C ARG A 121 3.35 26.74 -0.32
N THR A 122 3.31 26.08 -1.47
CA THR A 122 3.39 26.74 -2.79
C THR A 122 2.17 27.62 -3.01
N ALA A 123 0.97 27.17 -2.65
CA ALA A 123 -0.27 27.93 -2.76
C ALA A 123 -0.27 29.20 -1.88
N SER A 124 0.38 29.15 -0.72
CA SER A 124 0.47 30.29 0.22
C SER A 124 1.37 31.43 -0.26
N HIS A 125 2.16 31.21 -1.31
CA HIS A 125 3.09 32.19 -1.87
C HIS A 125 2.69 32.54 -3.32
N PRO A 126 2.15 33.74 -3.59
CA PRO A 126 1.61 34.10 -4.92
C PRO A 126 2.60 33.92 -6.07
N VAL A 127 3.88 34.24 -5.84
CA VAL A 127 4.95 34.07 -6.84
C VAL A 127 5.17 32.60 -7.17
N LEU A 128 5.24 31.73 -6.16
CA LEU A 128 5.43 30.30 -6.37
C LEU A 128 4.17 29.65 -6.96
N GLY A 129 2.98 30.13 -6.59
CA GLY A 129 1.72 29.68 -7.18
C GLY A 129 1.60 30.04 -8.66
N ALA A 130 2.00 31.26 -9.05
CA ALA A 130 2.06 31.68 -10.44
C ALA A 130 3.08 30.84 -11.23
N PHE A 131 4.27 30.64 -10.66
CA PHE A 131 5.32 29.80 -11.27
C PHE A 131 4.85 28.35 -11.48
N ALA A 132 4.26 27.74 -10.46
CA ALA A 132 3.75 26.37 -10.55
C ALA A 132 2.64 26.24 -11.60
N ARG A 133 1.81 27.27 -11.79
CA ARG A 133 0.78 27.31 -12.85
C ARG A 133 1.39 27.40 -14.24
N GLU A 134 2.38 28.27 -14.43
CA GLU A 134 3.03 28.49 -15.73
C GLU A 134 3.86 27.29 -16.18
N HIS A 135 4.51 26.60 -15.23
CA HIS A 135 5.42 25.49 -15.49
C HIS A 135 4.83 24.11 -15.11
N ALA A 136 3.52 24.02 -14.93
CA ALA A 136 2.87 22.78 -14.52
C ALA A 136 3.17 21.63 -15.50
N LEU A 137 3.70 20.52 -14.99
CA LEU A 137 3.98 19.36 -15.84
C LEU A 137 2.66 18.72 -16.34
N PRO A 138 2.63 18.19 -17.58
CA PRO A 138 1.42 17.59 -18.16
C PRO A 138 0.79 16.50 -17.27
N LEU A 139 1.62 15.77 -16.53
CA LEU A 139 1.19 14.75 -15.57
C LEU A 139 0.24 15.33 -14.51
N PHE A 140 0.57 16.48 -13.91
CA PHE A 140 -0.26 17.12 -12.89
C PHE A 140 -1.45 17.85 -13.51
N VAL A 141 -1.25 18.48 -14.67
CA VAL A 141 -2.32 19.18 -15.41
C VAL A 141 -3.48 18.24 -15.73
N ARG A 142 -3.21 16.97 -16.09
CA ARG A 142 -4.23 15.94 -16.31
C ARG A 142 -5.20 15.77 -15.14
N TRP A 143 -4.73 16.01 -13.91
CA TRP A 143 -5.50 15.88 -12.67
C TRP A 143 -6.08 17.19 -12.17
N GLY A 144 -5.94 18.29 -12.92
CA GLY A 144 -6.33 19.63 -12.46
C GLY A 144 -5.41 20.14 -11.36
N LEU A 145 -4.14 19.74 -11.36
CA LEU A 145 -3.15 20.14 -10.37
C LEU A 145 -2.00 20.90 -11.04
N TRP A 146 -1.46 21.90 -10.34
CA TRP A 146 -0.26 22.62 -10.75
C TRP A 146 0.92 22.25 -9.85
N HIS A 147 1.92 21.64 -10.49
CA HIS A 147 3.24 21.38 -9.94
C HIS A 147 4.22 21.15 -11.09
N ASP A 148 5.45 21.55 -10.88
CA ASP A 148 6.50 21.77 -11.88
C ASP A 148 7.59 20.70 -11.87
N GLU A 149 7.62 19.81 -10.88
CA GLU A 149 8.65 18.77 -10.78
C GLU A 149 8.12 17.37 -10.44
N ILE A 150 8.89 16.36 -10.83
CA ILE A 150 8.76 14.98 -10.34
C ILE A 150 10.02 14.65 -9.55
N SER A 151 9.88 14.55 -8.24
CA SER A 151 11.00 14.37 -7.31
C SER A 151 11.08 12.92 -6.83
N LEU A 152 11.51 11.98 -7.68
CA LEU A 152 11.63 10.56 -7.30
C LEU A 152 12.68 10.37 -6.20
N LYS A 153 12.29 9.75 -5.08
CA LYS A 153 13.13 9.58 -3.89
C LYS A 153 13.70 8.16 -3.78
N LEU A 154 14.30 7.64 -4.85
CA LEU A 154 14.77 6.24 -4.90
C LEU A 154 15.73 5.90 -3.75
N GLY A 155 16.64 6.82 -3.38
CA GLY A 155 17.53 6.65 -2.23
C GLY A 155 16.84 6.68 -0.86
N ALA A 156 15.57 7.10 -0.81
CA ALA A 156 14.74 7.10 0.39
C ALA A 156 13.80 5.89 0.48
N VAL A 157 13.91 4.91 -0.43
CA VAL A 157 13.11 3.68 -0.37
C VAL A 157 14.03 2.50 -0.11
N ARG A 158 13.74 1.73 0.94
CA ARG A 158 14.50 0.50 1.24
C ARG A 158 14.23 -0.58 0.19
N PRO A 159 15.21 -1.45 -0.10
CA PRO A 159 15.04 -2.54 -1.05
C PRO A 159 14.06 -3.60 -0.53
N ILE A 160 13.46 -4.38 -1.42
CA ILE A 160 12.44 -5.40 -1.08
C ILE A 160 12.93 -6.39 -0.02
N ARG A 161 14.20 -6.81 -0.08
CA ARG A 161 14.81 -7.70 0.91
C ARG A 161 14.75 -7.11 2.32
N TRP A 162 14.96 -5.81 2.47
CA TRP A 162 14.85 -5.13 3.76
C TRP A 162 13.40 -5.12 4.22
N ILE A 163 12.46 -4.79 3.34
CA ILE A 163 11.02 -4.75 3.67
C ILE A 163 10.55 -6.12 4.16
N LEU A 164 10.82 -7.19 3.42
CA LEU A 164 10.42 -8.54 3.80
C LEU A 164 11.13 -9.03 5.08
N LEU A 165 12.29 -8.47 5.44
CA LEU A 165 12.95 -8.78 6.71
C LEU A 165 12.24 -8.13 7.90
N HIS A 166 11.74 -6.91 7.74
CA HIS A 166 11.19 -6.08 8.83
C HIS A 166 9.66 -6.01 8.89
N CYS A 167 8.99 -6.43 7.81
CA CYS A 167 7.53 -6.49 7.64
C CYS A 167 7.15 -7.92 7.21
N PRO A 168 7.19 -8.90 8.11
CA PRO A 168 6.99 -10.31 7.79
C PRO A 168 5.61 -10.62 7.18
N GLU A 169 4.59 -9.84 7.51
CA GLU A 169 3.24 -9.95 6.94
C GLU A 169 3.24 -9.76 5.42
N LEU A 170 4.11 -8.89 4.88
CA LEU A 170 4.19 -8.64 3.45
C LEU A 170 4.79 -9.79 2.64
N ARG A 171 5.31 -10.83 3.31
CA ARG A 171 5.84 -12.02 2.63
C ARG A 171 4.76 -12.83 1.94
N LEU A 172 3.56 -12.90 2.52
CA LEU A 172 2.44 -13.57 1.84
C LEU A 172 2.09 -12.84 0.56
N ARG A 173 2.04 -11.51 0.60
CA ARG A 173 1.82 -10.69 -0.58
C ARG A 173 2.95 -10.84 -1.61
N ALA A 174 4.20 -10.97 -1.18
CA ALA A 174 5.33 -11.21 -2.08
C ALA A 174 5.30 -12.61 -2.73
N LEU A 175 4.82 -13.63 -2.00
CA LEU A 175 4.79 -15.01 -2.48
C LEU A 175 3.54 -15.34 -3.31
N LEU A 176 2.37 -14.92 -2.83
CA LEU A 176 1.05 -15.25 -3.39
C LEU A 176 0.48 -14.13 -4.26
N GLY A 177 1.16 -12.99 -4.31
CA GLY A 177 0.62 -11.74 -4.83
C GLY A 177 -0.23 -11.02 -3.79
N ALA A 178 -0.40 -9.71 -3.95
CA ALA A 178 -1.12 -8.87 -2.98
C ALA A 178 -2.65 -9.05 -2.96
N GLY A 179 -3.20 -10.00 -3.70
CA GLY A 179 -4.66 -10.17 -3.83
C GLY A 179 -5.26 -11.15 -2.82
N LEU A 180 -6.46 -11.64 -3.18
CA LEU A 180 -7.32 -12.49 -2.35
C LEU A 180 -6.64 -13.74 -1.78
N GLU A 181 -5.66 -14.33 -2.49
CA GLU A 181 -4.93 -15.50 -1.99
C GLU A 181 -4.08 -15.18 -0.74
N SER A 182 -3.46 -13.99 -0.70
CA SER A 182 -2.70 -13.55 0.47
C SER A 182 -3.61 -13.22 1.66
N GLU A 183 -4.75 -12.56 1.42
CA GLU A 183 -5.75 -12.27 2.46
C GLU A 183 -6.33 -13.56 3.07
N ILE A 184 -6.62 -14.56 2.23
CA ILE A 184 -7.08 -15.88 2.69
C ILE A 184 -6.00 -16.55 3.54
N ALA A 185 -4.74 -16.55 3.08
CA ALA A 185 -3.65 -17.17 3.83
C ALA A 185 -3.41 -16.48 5.19
N GLU A 186 -3.51 -15.15 5.24
CA GLU A 186 -3.45 -14.38 6.49
C GLU A 186 -4.59 -14.75 7.45
N ALA A 187 -5.83 -14.84 6.96
CA ALA A 187 -6.98 -15.22 7.78
C ALA A 187 -6.87 -16.65 8.31
N LEU A 188 -6.37 -17.59 7.48
CA LEU A 188 -6.17 -18.99 7.86
C LEU A 188 -5.00 -19.19 8.83
N ARG A 189 -4.06 -18.25 8.90
CA ARG A 189 -3.00 -18.27 9.91
C ARG A 189 -3.53 -18.12 11.33
N GLU A 190 -4.59 -17.34 11.50
CA GLU A 190 -5.14 -17.08 12.84
C GLU A 190 -5.97 -18.25 13.36
N ALA A 191 -6.78 -18.85 12.50
CA ALA A 191 -7.59 -20.01 12.82
C ALA A 191 -8.09 -20.70 11.55
N PRO A 192 -8.46 -21.99 11.62
CA PRO A 192 -9.20 -22.64 10.55
C PRO A 192 -10.52 -21.91 10.26
N ARG A 193 -10.89 -21.79 8.98
CA ARG A 193 -12.10 -21.08 8.52
C ARG A 193 -12.79 -21.80 7.37
N THR A 194 -14.09 -21.63 7.26
CA THR A 194 -14.87 -22.03 6.08
C THR A 194 -14.71 -21.02 4.94
N VAL A 195 -15.00 -21.45 3.70
CA VAL A 195 -15.02 -20.56 2.52
C VAL A 195 -16.00 -19.39 2.72
N ALA A 196 -17.14 -19.63 3.37
CA ALA A 196 -18.13 -18.60 3.63
C ALA A 196 -17.63 -17.53 4.61
N GLU A 197 -16.87 -17.93 5.63
CA GLU A 197 -16.23 -16.97 6.56
C GLU A 197 -15.13 -16.18 5.87
N LEU A 198 -14.28 -16.84 5.06
CA LEU A 198 -13.23 -16.18 4.30
C LEU A 198 -13.80 -15.16 3.31
N ALA A 199 -14.91 -15.46 2.65
CA ALA A 199 -15.59 -14.54 1.73
C ALA A 199 -16.09 -13.29 2.49
N ARG A 200 -16.62 -13.48 3.71
CA ARG A 200 -17.08 -12.39 4.57
C ARG A 200 -15.93 -11.50 5.03
N ILE A 201 -14.81 -12.10 5.45
CA ILE A 201 -13.62 -11.39 5.95
C ILE A 201 -12.98 -10.57 4.81
N SER A 202 -12.77 -11.17 3.64
CA SER A 202 -12.16 -10.50 2.48
C SER A 202 -13.10 -9.53 1.76
N GLY A 203 -14.42 -9.61 2.01
CA GLY A 203 -15.44 -8.89 1.25
C GLY A 203 -15.48 -9.30 -0.23
N ALA A 204 -14.98 -10.50 -0.57
CA ALA A 204 -15.06 -11.08 -1.91
C ALA A 204 -16.33 -11.91 -2.07
N SER A 205 -16.71 -12.20 -3.32
CA SER A 205 -17.82 -13.13 -3.56
C SER A 205 -17.44 -14.55 -3.11
N TYR A 206 -18.44 -15.35 -2.73
CA TYR A 206 -18.21 -16.76 -2.39
C TYR A 206 -17.52 -17.50 -3.52
N ALA A 207 -17.94 -17.30 -4.77
CA ALA A 207 -17.36 -17.95 -5.95
C ALA A 207 -15.86 -17.60 -6.12
N ALA A 208 -15.49 -16.33 -6.03
CA ALA A 208 -14.09 -15.90 -6.14
C ALA A 208 -13.23 -16.44 -4.98
N THR A 209 -13.79 -16.46 -3.77
CA THR A 209 -13.14 -16.99 -2.57
C THR A 209 -12.91 -18.50 -2.70
N HIS A 210 -13.94 -19.22 -3.14
CA HIS A 210 -13.86 -20.66 -3.39
C HIS A 210 -12.79 -20.98 -4.42
N GLU A 211 -12.76 -20.26 -5.55
CA GLU A 211 -11.76 -20.43 -6.60
C GLU A 211 -10.33 -20.17 -6.09
N ALA A 212 -10.13 -19.11 -5.30
CA ALA A 212 -8.85 -18.81 -4.67
C ALA A 212 -8.43 -19.92 -3.68
N CYS A 213 -9.36 -20.42 -2.85
CA CYS A 213 -9.10 -21.55 -1.95
C CYS A 213 -8.70 -22.80 -2.74
N SER A 214 -9.41 -23.12 -3.83
CA SER A 214 -9.07 -24.25 -4.70
C SER A 214 -7.66 -24.15 -5.27
N ARG A 215 -7.22 -22.96 -5.69
CA ARG A 215 -5.83 -22.75 -6.17
C ARG A 215 -4.80 -22.91 -5.05
N LEU A 216 -5.09 -22.43 -3.85
CA LEU A 216 -4.21 -22.61 -2.69
C LEU A 216 -4.08 -24.09 -2.28
N ILE A 217 -5.19 -24.84 -2.31
CA ILE A 217 -5.22 -26.28 -2.08
C ILE A 217 -4.42 -27.02 -3.16
N ALA A 218 -4.63 -26.68 -4.43
CA ALA A 218 -3.90 -27.29 -5.54
C ALA A 218 -2.38 -27.05 -5.48
N ARG A 219 -1.93 -25.97 -4.82
CA ARG A 219 -0.52 -25.67 -4.55
C ARG A 219 0.01 -26.30 -3.25
N GLY A 220 -0.81 -27.03 -2.50
CA GLY A 220 -0.44 -27.64 -1.22
C GLY A 220 -0.24 -26.64 -0.08
N LEU A 221 -0.77 -25.42 -0.20
CA LEU A 221 -0.62 -24.35 0.80
C LEU A 221 -1.74 -24.35 1.83
N VAL A 222 -2.90 -24.89 1.46
CA VAL A 222 -4.10 -24.98 2.28
C VAL A 222 -4.63 -26.40 2.22
N GLU A 223 -5.15 -26.89 3.33
CA GLU A 223 -5.73 -28.24 3.44
C GLU A 223 -7.08 -28.21 4.18
N ALA A 224 -7.86 -29.26 3.99
CA ALA A 224 -9.07 -29.45 4.76
C ALA A 224 -8.70 -29.77 6.21
N SER A 225 -9.26 -29.01 7.14
CA SER A 225 -9.12 -29.23 8.57
C SER A 225 -10.46 -29.71 9.11
N SER A 226 -10.48 -30.88 9.74
CA SER A 226 -11.58 -31.33 10.57
C SER A 226 -11.13 -31.34 12.01
N THR A 227 -11.58 -30.34 12.77
CA THR A 227 -11.55 -30.42 14.24
C THR A 227 -12.86 -31.03 14.72
N GLU A 228 -12.89 -31.58 15.94
CA GLU A 228 -14.09 -32.23 16.52
C GLU A 228 -15.34 -31.34 16.52
N SER A 229 -15.17 -30.02 16.35
CA SER A 229 -16.26 -29.03 16.38
C SER A 229 -16.57 -28.37 15.04
N HIS A 230 -15.62 -28.32 14.08
CA HIS A 230 -15.80 -27.60 12.81
C HIS A 230 -14.97 -28.22 11.67
N SER A 231 -15.61 -28.40 10.52
CA SER A 231 -14.92 -28.62 9.24
C SER A 231 -14.62 -27.28 8.59
N GLY A 232 -13.38 -27.11 8.15
CA GLY A 232 -12.90 -25.86 7.55
C GLY A 232 -11.65 -26.08 6.70
N LEU A 233 -11.02 -24.98 6.34
CA LEU A 233 -9.71 -24.94 5.70
C LEU A 233 -8.69 -24.45 6.73
N ALA A 234 -7.45 -24.91 6.62
CA ALA A 234 -6.31 -24.41 7.38
C ALA A 234 -5.08 -24.31 6.47
N LEU A 235 -4.07 -23.53 6.87
CA LEU A 235 -2.77 -23.60 6.21
C LEU A 235 -2.19 -25.01 6.39
N SER A 236 -1.56 -25.56 5.36
CA SER A 236 -0.87 -26.85 5.49
C SER A 236 0.29 -26.73 6.49
N GLU A 237 0.56 -27.80 7.25
CA GLU A 237 1.61 -27.81 8.27
C GLU A 237 2.97 -27.29 7.75
N PRO A 238 3.49 -27.72 6.57
CA PRO A 238 4.77 -27.23 6.05
C PRO A 238 4.74 -25.73 5.76
N PHE A 239 3.62 -25.23 5.24
CA PHE A 239 3.47 -23.82 4.89
C PHE A 239 3.31 -22.94 6.14
N ALA A 240 2.53 -23.40 7.12
CA ALA A 240 2.38 -22.75 8.42
C ALA A 240 3.73 -22.69 9.17
N ALA A 241 4.48 -23.79 9.19
CA ALA A 241 5.81 -23.85 9.78
C ALA A 241 6.79 -22.90 9.09
N TRP A 242 6.85 -22.92 7.75
CA TRP A 242 7.65 -21.98 6.98
C TRP A 242 7.29 -20.53 7.32
N PHE A 243 6.00 -20.21 7.36
CA PHE A 243 5.55 -18.84 7.61
C PHE A 243 5.90 -18.36 9.03
N ASN A 244 5.73 -19.23 10.02
CA ASN A 244 5.95 -18.92 11.44
C ASN A 244 7.43 -18.96 11.87
N ALA A 245 8.32 -19.64 11.13
CA ALA A 245 9.73 -19.79 11.52
C ALA A 245 10.58 -18.52 11.32
N PHE A 246 10.13 -17.56 10.51
CA PHE A 246 10.99 -16.45 10.14
C PHE A 246 11.29 -15.37 11.19
N PRO A 247 10.48 -15.10 12.24
CA PRO A 247 10.90 -14.23 13.33
C PRO A 247 12.24 -14.66 13.94
N ASP A 248 12.53 -15.96 13.96
CA ASP A 248 13.76 -16.54 14.53
C ASP A 248 14.95 -16.51 13.55
N VAL A 249 14.70 -16.67 12.24
CA VAL A 249 15.74 -16.56 11.19
C VAL A 249 16.31 -15.13 11.11
N VAL A 250 15.49 -14.10 11.37
CA VAL A 250 15.97 -12.71 11.38
C VAL A 250 16.90 -12.44 12.57
N ARG A 251 16.57 -13.00 13.74
CA ARG A 251 17.37 -12.85 14.96
C ARG A 251 18.74 -13.51 14.84
N SER A 252 18.86 -14.62 14.11
CA SER A 252 20.16 -15.27 13.89
C SER A 252 21.02 -14.47 12.91
N VAL A 253 20.46 -13.98 11.79
CA VAL A 253 21.20 -13.19 10.79
C VAL A 253 21.69 -11.85 11.33
N GLN A 254 20.92 -11.19 12.20
CA GLN A 254 21.33 -9.94 12.84
C GLN A 254 22.45 -10.13 13.88
N ARG A 255 22.59 -11.31 14.47
CA ARG A 255 23.68 -11.62 15.42
C ARG A 255 25.01 -11.94 14.72
N THR A 256 24.98 -12.38 13.47
CA THR A 256 26.20 -12.69 12.70
C THR A 256 26.75 -11.49 11.93
N ALA A 257 25.97 -10.40 11.83
CA ALA A 257 26.33 -9.17 11.11
C ALA A 257 26.73 -8.00 12.04
N ALA A 258 26.82 -8.25 13.35
CA ALA A 258 27.35 -7.36 14.37
C ALA A 258 28.71 -7.90 14.86
#